data_AF-A0A2R4JYA1-F1
#
_entry.id   AF-A0A2R4JYA1-F1
#
_cell.length_a   1.000
_cell.length_b   1.000
_cell.length_c   1.000
_cell.angle_alpha   90.00
_cell.angle_beta   90.00
_cell.angle_gamma   90.00
#
_symmetry.space_group_name_H-M   'P 1'
#
loop_
_entity.id
_entity.type
_entity.pdbx_description
1 polymer ?
#
loop_
_entity_poly.entity_id
_entity_poly.type
_entity_poly.pdbx_seq_one_letter_code
_entity_poly.pdbx_strand_id
1 'polypeptide(L)'
;MRRSVAGEVRVHDRQIYVVSDPDGPRPDLAKALAGQNGGLCGAAVPILLSTGRYAGDVGFVAEVHDEAPALDPLWEDVMEASFRPASERTRLVQWDGEEAWDLGLVRTDYRVRYCARGMDEAQELPTRVTGEPEADSYLLQFWPAPPSPDRVVRHTARTAGHLHGYARATARTPEQLAEAERHTRELFQQAAAERAERAAEERRLHYRQWEWGGRLPSERLLAARESNVLGLLRFDSDLVHALGGGPSCASFLCVNGGRHAAARR
;
A
#
# COMPACT_ATOMS: atom_id res chain seq x y z
N MET A 1 -29.31 10.13 -14.84
CA MET A 1 -28.77 8.75 -14.80
C MET A 1 -27.75 8.54 -15.91
N ARG A 2 -26.52 8.17 -15.53
CA ARG A 2 -25.40 7.82 -16.42
C ARG A 2 -24.97 6.39 -16.14
N ARG A 3 -24.80 5.58 -17.18
CA ARG A 3 -24.25 4.22 -17.06
C ARG A 3 -22.77 4.25 -17.42
N SER A 4 -21.91 3.95 -16.44
CA SER A 4 -20.46 3.99 -16.59
C SER A 4 -19.87 2.63 -16.97
N VAL A 5 -20.54 1.55 -16.58
CA VAL A 5 -20.16 0.16 -16.92
C VAL A 5 -21.41 -0.61 -17.31
N ALA A 6 -21.32 -1.40 -18.39
CA ALA A 6 -22.36 -2.30 -18.83
C ALA A 6 -21.75 -3.46 -19.61
N GLY A 7 -21.85 -4.67 -19.08
CA GLY A 7 -21.37 -5.88 -19.76
C GLY A 7 -20.73 -6.85 -18.80
N GLU A 8 -19.76 -7.60 -19.31
CA GLU A 8 -19.05 -8.61 -18.55
C GLU A 8 -17.81 -8.00 -17.89
N VAL A 9 -17.62 -8.28 -16.60
CA VAL A 9 -16.44 -7.90 -15.83
C VAL A 9 -15.77 -9.16 -15.31
N ARG A 10 -14.47 -9.29 -15.54
CA ARG A 10 -13.69 -10.40 -15.02
C ARG A 10 -13.46 -10.23 -13.53
N VAL A 11 -13.78 -11.28 -12.78
CA VAL A 11 -13.52 -11.40 -11.35
C VAL A 11 -12.46 -12.45 -11.10
N HIS A 12 -11.70 -12.23 -10.04
CA HIS A 12 -10.80 -13.20 -9.45
C HIS A 12 -10.87 -13.03 -7.94
N ASP A 13 -10.75 -14.13 -7.19
CA ASP A 13 -10.86 -14.14 -5.73
C ASP A 13 -12.18 -13.53 -5.18
N ARG A 14 -13.27 -13.67 -5.95
CA ARG A 14 -14.62 -13.15 -5.62
C ARG A 14 -14.71 -11.63 -5.43
N GLN A 15 -13.80 -10.85 -6.00
CA GLN A 15 -13.67 -9.43 -5.67
C GLN A 15 -13.64 -8.52 -6.90
N ILE A 16 -14.31 -7.38 -6.76
CA ILE A 16 -14.22 -6.20 -7.64
C ILE A 16 -14.03 -4.96 -6.76
N TYR A 17 -13.28 -3.97 -7.21
CA TYR A 17 -12.95 -2.79 -6.40
C TYR A 17 -13.42 -1.49 -7.02
N VAL A 18 -13.76 -0.51 -6.17
CA VAL A 18 -13.84 0.90 -6.55
C VAL A 18 -12.70 1.66 -5.89
N VAL A 19 -11.80 2.17 -6.71
CA VAL A 19 -10.65 2.98 -6.29
C VAL A 19 -11.00 4.45 -6.43
N SER A 20 -10.89 5.21 -5.33
CA SER A 20 -11.28 6.62 -5.28
C SER A 20 -10.18 7.60 -5.70
N ASP A 21 -8.93 7.15 -5.71
CA ASP A 21 -7.79 7.86 -6.30
C ASP A 21 -6.76 6.84 -6.81
N PRO A 22 -6.56 6.71 -8.14
CA PRO A 22 -5.62 5.73 -8.70
C PRO A 22 -4.16 6.05 -8.40
N ASP A 23 -3.83 7.31 -8.12
CA ASP A 23 -2.47 7.71 -7.71
C ASP A 23 -2.32 7.78 -6.18
N GLY A 24 -3.39 7.46 -5.46
CA GLY A 24 -3.39 7.38 -4.01
C GLY A 24 -2.57 6.20 -3.50
N PRO A 25 -2.25 6.18 -2.19
CA PRO A 25 -1.65 5.01 -1.57
C PRO A 25 -2.53 3.79 -1.82
N ARG A 26 -1.91 2.62 -2.06
CA ARG A 26 -2.65 1.38 -2.29
C ARG A 26 -3.68 1.18 -1.17
N PRO A 27 -4.94 0.97 -1.52
CA PRO A 27 -5.97 0.80 -0.53
C PRO A 27 -5.70 -0.38 0.40
N ASP A 28 -5.89 -0.18 1.70
CA ASP A 28 -5.82 -1.26 2.69
C ASP A 28 -7.15 -2.03 2.67
N LEU A 29 -7.14 -3.23 2.09
CA LEU A 29 -8.33 -4.07 1.98
C LEU A 29 -8.94 -4.41 3.36
N ALA A 30 -8.12 -4.49 4.41
CA ALA A 30 -8.60 -4.72 5.76
C ALA A 30 -9.32 -3.48 6.33
N LYS A 31 -9.04 -2.28 5.82
CA LYS A 31 -9.79 -1.05 6.15
C LYS A 31 -11.11 -0.97 5.40
N ALA A 32 -11.21 -1.50 4.18
CA ALA A 32 -12.43 -1.44 3.34
C ALA A 32 -13.69 -2.01 4.03
N LEU A 33 -13.51 -3.08 4.81
CA LEU A 33 -14.56 -3.77 5.56
C LEU A 33 -14.69 -3.30 7.02
N ALA A 34 -13.79 -2.43 7.47
CA ALA A 34 -13.69 -2.06 8.87
C ALA A 34 -14.90 -1.23 9.33
N GLY A 35 -15.59 -1.72 10.37
CA GLY A 35 -16.74 -1.04 10.97
C GLY A 35 -18.07 -1.20 10.22
N GLN A 36 -18.15 -2.12 9.25
CA GLN A 36 -19.37 -2.35 8.47
C GLN A 36 -20.18 -3.54 9.01
N ASN A 37 -21.50 -3.41 8.95
CA ASN A 37 -22.47 -4.42 9.30
C ASN A 37 -22.74 -5.43 8.16
N GLY A 38 -22.33 -5.11 6.93
CA GLY A 38 -22.46 -6.01 5.78
C GLY A 38 -21.15 -6.34 5.06
N GLY A 39 -21.02 -7.58 4.58
CA GLY A 39 -19.82 -8.08 3.88
C GLY A 39 -19.94 -8.15 2.35
N LEU A 40 -21.04 -7.66 1.78
CA LEU A 40 -21.23 -7.63 0.32
C LEU A 40 -20.57 -6.40 -0.33
N CYS A 41 -20.56 -5.27 0.37
CA CYS A 41 -20.03 -3.99 -0.09
C CYS A 41 -19.30 -3.31 1.05
N GLY A 42 -17.96 -3.41 1.08
CA GLY A 42 -17.09 -2.73 2.03
C GLY A 42 -16.78 -1.30 1.59
N ALA A 43 -17.59 -0.31 1.95
CA ALA A 43 -17.46 1.09 1.49
C ALA A 43 -16.47 2.02 2.24
N ALA A 44 -15.59 1.52 3.11
CA ALA A 44 -14.73 2.38 3.96
C ALA A 44 -13.53 3.01 3.22
N VAL A 45 -13.44 2.82 1.90
CA VAL A 45 -12.41 3.27 0.96
C VAL A 45 -11.17 2.35 0.97
N PRO A 46 -10.97 1.54 -0.09
CA PRO A 46 -11.73 1.47 -1.35
C PRO A 46 -13.11 0.84 -1.11
N ILE A 47 -14.01 0.87 -2.12
CA ILE A 47 -15.18 -0.02 -2.05
C ILE A 47 -14.73 -1.42 -2.45
N LEU A 48 -14.94 -2.41 -1.58
CA LEU A 48 -14.76 -3.83 -1.88
C LEU A 48 -16.12 -4.47 -2.19
N LEU A 49 -16.27 -5.07 -3.37
CA LEU A 49 -17.50 -5.72 -3.81
C LEU A 49 -17.29 -7.23 -3.90
N SER A 50 -18.14 -7.99 -3.21
CA SER A 50 -18.08 -9.45 -3.18
C SER A 50 -18.94 -10.07 -4.28
N THR A 51 -18.46 -11.15 -4.90
CA THR A 51 -19.20 -11.94 -5.91
C THR A 51 -19.37 -13.41 -5.47
N GLY A 52 -20.39 -14.09 -5.98
CA GLY A 52 -20.62 -15.54 -5.80
C GLY A 52 -19.58 -16.35 -6.59
N ARG A 53 -19.39 -16.02 -7.87
CA ARG A 53 -18.35 -16.63 -8.71
C ARG A 53 -16.94 -16.32 -8.19
N TYR A 54 -16.12 -17.37 -8.09
CA TYR A 54 -14.73 -17.26 -7.62
C TYR A 54 -13.81 -16.57 -8.62
N ALA A 55 -13.82 -17.02 -9.87
CA ALA A 55 -13.06 -16.42 -10.95
C ALA A 55 -13.80 -16.60 -12.30
N GLY A 56 -13.64 -15.64 -13.20
CA GLY A 56 -14.29 -15.64 -14.53
C GLY A 56 -15.12 -14.39 -14.76
N ASP A 57 -15.91 -14.38 -15.82
CA ASP A 57 -16.67 -13.19 -16.21
C ASP A 57 -18.06 -13.19 -15.54
N VAL A 58 -18.49 -12.04 -15.02
CA VAL A 58 -19.80 -11.83 -14.37
C VAL A 58 -20.54 -10.68 -15.03
N GLY A 59 -21.87 -10.72 -15.04
CA GLY A 59 -22.68 -9.61 -15.52
C GLY A 59 -22.60 -8.43 -14.55
N PHE A 60 -22.18 -7.26 -15.02
CA PHE A 60 -21.98 -6.09 -14.17
C PHE A 60 -22.48 -4.80 -14.80
N VAL A 61 -23.20 -4.01 -14.00
CA VAL A 61 -23.65 -2.68 -14.38
C VAL A 61 -23.29 -1.68 -13.29
N ALA A 62 -22.67 -0.55 -13.67
CA ALA A 62 -22.42 0.58 -12.78
C ALA A 62 -23.19 1.81 -13.25
N GLU A 63 -23.97 2.41 -12.36
CA GLU A 63 -24.86 3.53 -12.65
C GLU A 63 -24.65 4.67 -11.66
N VAL A 64 -24.66 5.90 -12.17
CA VAL A 64 -24.65 7.12 -11.37
C VAL A 64 -25.96 7.86 -11.62
N HIS A 65 -26.69 8.12 -10.55
CA HIS A 65 -28.00 8.74 -10.54
C HIS A 65 -27.95 10.08 -9.82
N ASP A 66 -28.89 10.96 -10.17
CA ASP A 66 -29.03 12.27 -9.55
C ASP A 66 -29.84 12.17 -8.24
N GLU A 67 -30.68 11.14 -8.13
CA GLU A 67 -31.54 10.83 -6.99
C GLU A 67 -31.56 9.32 -6.71
N ALA A 68 -32.14 8.91 -5.58
CA ALA A 68 -32.22 7.50 -5.19
C ALA A 68 -33.03 6.68 -6.22
N PRO A 69 -32.43 5.69 -6.89
CA PRO A 69 -33.16 4.86 -7.85
C PRO A 69 -34.11 3.90 -7.14
N ALA A 70 -35.23 3.57 -7.80
CA ALA A 70 -36.15 2.54 -7.33
C ALA A 70 -35.42 1.18 -7.25
N LEU A 71 -35.70 0.42 -6.18
CA LEU A 71 -35.15 -0.92 -6.00
C LEU A 71 -36.01 -1.94 -6.73
N ASP A 72 -35.45 -2.59 -7.75
CA ASP A 72 -36.10 -3.69 -8.44
C ASP A 72 -36.18 -4.94 -7.52
N PRO A 73 -37.37 -5.55 -7.36
CA PRO A 73 -37.53 -6.79 -6.61
C PRO A 73 -36.68 -7.97 -7.10
N LEU A 74 -36.18 -7.98 -8.34
CA LEU A 74 -35.38 -9.07 -8.89
C LEU A 74 -34.06 -9.32 -8.14
N TRP A 75 -33.52 -8.30 -7.46
CA TRP A 75 -32.21 -8.36 -6.83
C TRP A 75 -32.24 -9.07 -5.48
N GLU A 76 -31.80 -10.32 -5.43
CA GLU A 76 -31.80 -11.17 -4.23
C GLU A 76 -31.13 -10.54 -3.02
N ASP A 77 -29.90 -10.04 -3.20
CA ASP A 77 -29.11 -9.48 -2.11
C ASP A 77 -28.79 -8.02 -2.38
N VAL A 78 -29.08 -7.15 -1.40
CA VAL A 78 -29.00 -5.70 -1.54
C VAL A 78 -28.43 -5.10 -0.27
N MET A 79 -27.32 -4.38 -0.43
CA MET A 79 -26.69 -3.62 0.64
C MET A 79 -26.52 -2.17 0.21
N GLU A 80 -26.63 -1.27 1.17
CA GLU A 80 -26.30 0.13 0.95
C GLU A 80 -25.31 0.65 1.98
N ALA A 81 -24.39 1.50 1.53
CA ALA A 81 -23.40 2.14 2.36
C ALA A 81 -23.10 3.56 1.85
N SER A 82 -22.52 4.39 2.70
CA SER A 82 -22.07 5.72 2.28
C SER A 82 -20.64 5.68 1.73
N PHE A 83 -20.38 6.49 0.72
CA PHE A 83 -19.09 6.59 0.06
C PHE A 83 -18.79 8.04 -0.28
N ARG A 84 -17.54 8.46 -0.05
CA ARG A 84 -17.03 9.76 -0.45
C ARG A 84 -15.76 9.58 -1.30
N PRO A 85 -15.79 9.92 -2.60
CA PRO A 85 -14.60 9.93 -3.43
C PRO A 85 -13.48 10.80 -2.86
N ALA A 86 -12.26 10.26 -2.82
CA ALA A 86 -11.05 11.03 -2.51
C ALA A 86 -10.72 12.00 -3.66
N SER A 87 -10.91 11.56 -4.91
CA SER A 87 -10.67 12.32 -6.12
C SER A 87 -11.81 12.17 -7.13
N GLU A 88 -11.81 13.00 -8.17
CA GLU A 88 -12.75 12.90 -9.29
C GLU A 88 -12.42 11.75 -10.26
N ARG A 89 -11.28 11.07 -10.07
CA ARG A 89 -10.80 9.97 -10.90
C ARG A 89 -11.23 8.61 -10.33
N THR A 90 -12.44 8.53 -9.80
CA THR A 90 -12.93 7.29 -9.19
C THR A 90 -13.18 6.25 -10.27
N ARG A 91 -12.62 5.05 -10.11
CA ARG A 91 -12.69 3.97 -11.09
C ARG A 91 -13.20 2.68 -10.47
N LEU A 92 -14.02 1.95 -11.21
CA LEU A 92 -14.20 0.52 -11.00
C LEU A 92 -12.98 -0.19 -11.60
N VAL A 93 -12.36 -1.10 -10.86
CA VAL A 93 -11.17 -1.83 -11.32
C VAL A 93 -11.34 -3.32 -11.09
N GLN A 94 -10.88 -4.11 -12.05
CA GLN A 94 -10.74 -5.55 -11.92
C GLN A 94 -9.57 -5.91 -10.99
N TRP A 95 -9.49 -7.19 -10.63
CA TRP A 95 -8.31 -7.75 -9.98
C TRP A 95 -7.05 -7.47 -10.81
N ASP A 96 -5.95 -7.12 -10.12
CA ASP A 96 -4.66 -6.68 -10.69
C ASP A 96 -4.69 -5.43 -11.61
N GLY A 97 -5.84 -4.78 -11.74
CA GLY A 97 -5.98 -3.55 -12.52
C GLY A 97 -5.90 -3.74 -14.04
N GLU A 98 -6.15 -4.95 -14.55
CA GLU A 98 -6.12 -5.27 -15.99
C GLU A 98 -7.11 -4.40 -16.79
N GLU A 99 -8.30 -4.16 -16.23
CA GLU A 99 -9.28 -3.21 -16.77
C GLU A 99 -9.79 -2.26 -15.70
N ALA A 100 -10.10 -1.03 -16.14
CA ALA A 100 -10.63 0.01 -15.29
C ALA A 100 -11.64 0.89 -16.05
N TRP A 101 -12.73 1.25 -15.37
CA TRP A 101 -13.77 2.13 -15.92
C TRP A 101 -13.95 3.36 -15.04
N ASP A 102 -13.98 4.52 -15.66
CA ASP A 102 -14.24 5.78 -14.98
C ASP A 102 -15.72 5.87 -14.56
N LEU A 103 -15.96 6.09 -13.26
CA LEU A 103 -17.31 6.27 -12.73
C LEU A 103 -17.80 7.71 -12.86
N GLY A 104 -16.89 8.67 -13.05
CA GLY A 104 -17.15 10.10 -13.22
C GLY A 104 -17.80 10.75 -12.00
N LEU A 105 -17.46 10.27 -10.79
CA LEU A 105 -17.99 10.79 -9.54
C LEU A 105 -17.27 12.09 -9.17
N VAL A 106 -18.04 13.09 -8.72
CA VAL A 106 -17.46 14.33 -8.17
C VAL A 106 -17.15 14.15 -6.68
N ARG A 107 -16.36 15.04 -6.08
CA ARG A 107 -15.99 14.95 -4.65
C ARG A 107 -17.14 15.39 -3.73
N THR A 108 -18.16 14.55 -3.60
CA THR A 108 -19.32 14.74 -2.72
C THR A 108 -19.68 13.45 -1.98
N ASP A 109 -20.62 13.52 -1.05
CA ASP A 109 -21.13 12.33 -0.35
C ASP A 109 -22.17 11.61 -1.22
N TYR A 110 -21.97 10.31 -1.39
CA TYR A 110 -22.87 9.41 -2.10
C TYR A 110 -23.43 8.35 -1.16
N ARG A 111 -24.66 7.92 -1.46
CA ARG A 111 -25.11 6.58 -1.12
C ARG A 111 -24.76 5.64 -2.26
N VAL A 112 -24.27 4.47 -1.91
CA VAL A 112 -23.96 3.38 -2.81
C VAL A 112 -24.90 2.24 -2.51
N ARG A 113 -25.52 1.68 -3.54
CA ARG A 113 -26.27 0.43 -3.45
C ARG A 113 -25.57 -0.63 -4.29
N TYR A 114 -25.31 -1.76 -3.68
CA TYR A 114 -24.80 -2.94 -4.35
C TYR A 114 -25.88 -4.02 -4.32
N CYS A 115 -26.25 -4.48 -5.50
CA CYS A 115 -27.25 -5.51 -5.70
C CYS A 115 -26.59 -6.73 -6.36
N ALA A 116 -26.92 -7.91 -5.89
CA ALA A 116 -26.47 -9.18 -6.44
C ALA A 116 -27.66 -10.11 -6.68
N ARG A 117 -27.52 -10.99 -7.67
CA ARG A 117 -28.46 -12.07 -7.98
C ARG A 117 -27.66 -13.29 -8.42
N GLY A 118 -28.09 -14.48 -8.01
CA GLY A 118 -27.51 -15.75 -8.47
C GLY A 118 -26.19 -16.12 -7.76
N MET A 119 -25.90 -15.53 -6.60
CA MET A 119 -24.63 -15.76 -5.91
C MET A 119 -24.40 -17.24 -5.54
N ASP A 120 -25.45 -17.92 -5.08
CA ASP A 120 -25.36 -19.33 -4.69
C ASP A 120 -25.16 -20.23 -5.93
N GLU A 121 -25.90 -19.99 -7.01
CA GLU A 121 -25.77 -20.73 -8.29
C GLU A 121 -24.38 -20.57 -8.90
N ALA A 122 -23.85 -19.34 -8.91
CA ALA A 122 -22.52 -19.03 -9.43
C ALA A 122 -21.39 -19.64 -8.60
N GLN A 123 -21.64 -19.96 -7.32
CA GLN A 123 -20.69 -20.65 -6.46
C GLN A 123 -20.66 -22.16 -6.72
N GLU A 124 -21.78 -22.76 -7.15
CA GLU A 124 -21.89 -24.18 -7.46
C GLU A 124 -21.35 -24.52 -8.86
N LEU A 125 -21.27 -23.54 -9.77
CA LEU A 125 -20.78 -23.71 -11.15
C LEU A 125 -19.29 -23.31 -11.29
N PRO A 126 -18.36 -24.28 -11.43
CA PRO A 126 -16.92 -23.99 -11.51
C PRO A 126 -16.49 -23.31 -12.83
N THR A 127 -17.23 -23.49 -13.92
CA THR A 127 -16.92 -22.90 -15.23
C THR A 127 -18.21 -22.56 -15.97
N ARG A 128 -18.23 -21.40 -16.66
CA ARG A 128 -19.34 -21.04 -17.56
C ARG A 128 -19.34 -21.95 -18.77
N VAL A 129 -20.50 -22.49 -19.14
CA VAL A 129 -20.73 -23.09 -20.45
C VAL A 129 -21.02 -21.98 -21.45
N THR A 130 -20.24 -21.91 -22.54
CA THR A 130 -20.43 -20.91 -23.60
C THR A 130 -21.85 -20.97 -24.16
N GLY A 131 -22.59 -19.86 -24.09
CA GLY A 131 -23.97 -19.74 -24.58
C GLY A 131 -25.05 -19.79 -23.49
N GLU A 132 -24.69 -20.08 -22.24
CA GLU A 132 -25.60 -19.96 -21.09
C GLU A 132 -25.60 -18.53 -20.51
N PRO A 133 -26.75 -18.09 -19.93
CA PRO A 133 -26.81 -16.84 -19.20
C PRO A 133 -25.81 -16.80 -18.05
N GLU A 134 -25.43 -15.59 -17.65
CA GLU A 134 -24.53 -15.39 -16.52
C GLU A 134 -25.16 -15.98 -15.25
N ALA A 135 -24.41 -16.83 -14.55
CA ALA A 135 -24.90 -17.48 -13.31
C ALA A 135 -25.14 -16.45 -12.20
N ASP A 136 -24.36 -15.37 -12.18
CA ASP A 136 -24.54 -14.22 -11.31
C ASP A 136 -24.53 -12.90 -12.08
N SER A 137 -25.27 -11.93 -11.55
CA SER A 137 -25.32 -10.56 -12.06
C SER A 137 -25.23 -9.57 -10.90
N TYR A 138 -24.65 -8.40 -11.18
CA TYR A 138 -24.38 -7.36 -10.21
C TYR A 138 -24.76 -5.98 -10.72
N LEU A 139 -25.28 -5.15 -9.82
CA LEU A 139 -25.62 -3.77 -10.09
C LEU A 139 -25.08 -2.87 -8.97
N LEU A 140 -24.28 -1.89 -9.36
CA LEU A 140 -23.71 -0.87 -8.50
C LEU A 140 -24.32 0.48 -8.84
N GLN A 141 -24.97 1.12 -7.87
CA GLN A 141 -25.65 2.40 -8.07
C GLN A 141 -25.12 3.45 -7.10
N PHE A 142 -24.87 4.66 -7.59
CA PHE A 142 -24.47 5.82 -6.81
C PHE A 142 -25.52 6.92 -6.94
N TRP A 143 -25.85 7.60 -5.85
CA TRP A 143 -26.60 8.86 -5.88
C TRP A 143 -26.19 9.78 -4.74
N PRO A 144 -26.21 11.12 -4.92
CA PRO A 144 -25.90 12.05 -3.84
C PRO A 144 -26.79 11.85 -2.63
N ALA A 145 -26.20 11.71 -1.44
CA ALA A 145 -26.95 11.59 -0.19
C ALA A 145 -26.05 11.91 1.01
N PRO A 146 -26.62 12.42 2.12
CA PRO A 146 -25.89 12.57 3.36
C PRO A 146 -25.32 11.23 3.87
N PRO A 147 -24.15 11.26 4.56
CA PRO A 147 -23.56 10.05 5.12
C PRO A 147 -24.51 9.43 6.16
N SER A 148 -24.69 8.12 6.06
CA SER A 148 -25.52 7.34 6.98
C SER A 148 -24.92 5.94 7.16
N PRO A 149 -25.20 5.25 8.28
CA PRO A 149 -24.70 3.90 8.51
C PRO A 149 -25.00 2.95 7.36
N ASP A 150 -24.14 1.95 7.19
CA ASP A 150 -24.38 0.88 6.24
C ASP A 150 -25.59 0.04 6.68
N ARG A 151 -26.32 -0.51 5.71
CA ARG A 151 -27.49 -1.35 5.98
C ARG A 151 -27.60 -2.46 4.96
N VAL A 152 -27.96 -3.65 5.44
CA VAL A 152 -28.42 -4.75 4.60
C VAL A 152 -29.92 -4.52 4.36
N VAL A 153 -30.28 -4.20 3.11
CA VAL A 153 -31.67 -3.94 2.71
C VAL A 153 -32.42 -5.25 2.51
N ARG A 154 -31.77 -6.22 1.87
CA ARG A 154 -32.31 -7.56 1.60
C ARG A 154 -31.15 -8.55 1.46
N HIS A 155 -31.35 -9.79 1.87
CA HIS A 155 -30.50 -10.91 1.46
C HIS A 155 -31.30 -12.20 1.44
N THR A 156 -31.00 -13.07 0.48
CA THR A 156 -31.61 -14.41 0.35
C THR A 156 -30.56 -15.48 0.09
N ALA A 157 -29.42 -15.15 -0.51
CA ALA A 157 -28.36 -16.12 -0.79
C ALA A 157 -27.66 -16.55 0.51
N ARG A 158 -27.30 -17.83 0.59
CA ARG A 158 -26.50 -18.36 1.71
C ARG A 158 -25.13 -17.70 1.74
N THR A 159 -24.54 -17.47 0.57
CA THR A 159 -23.23 -16.81 0.45
C THR A 159 -23.26 -15.38 0.97
N ALA A 160 -24.29 -14.60 0.62
CA ALA A 160 -24.49 -13.27 1.17
C ALA A 160 -24.65 -13.31 2.70
N GLY A 161 -25.48 -14.23 3.21
CA GLY A 161 -25.66 -14.44 4.65
C GLY A 161 -24.36 -14.73 5.39
N HIS A 162 -23.50 -15.60 4.83
CA HIS A 162 -22.19 -15.91 5.39
C HIS A 162 -21.28 -14.68 5.43
N LEU A 163 -21.19 -13.92 4.33
CA LEU A 163 -20.38 -12.71 4.24
C LEU A 163 -20.83 -11.65 5.25
N HIS A 164 -22.14 -11.45 5.42
CA HIS A 164 -22.69 -10.55 6.44
C HIS A 164 -22.35 -11.02 7.87
N GLY A 165 -22.43 -12.33 8.14
CA GLY A 165 -22.04 -12.91 9.42
C GLY A 165 -20.56 -12.69 9.72
N TYR A 166 -19.69 -12.95 8.75
CA TYR A 166 -18.25 -12.76 8.85
C TYR A 166 -17.87 -11.28 9.10
N ALA A 167 -18.48 -10.35 8.35
CA ALA A 167 -18.25 -8.92 8.53
C ALA A 167 -18.61 -8.48 9.96
N ARG A 168 -19.77 -8.89 10.49
CA ARG A 168 -20.17 -8.60 11.88
C ARG A 168 -19.22 -9.19 12.91
N ALA A 169 -18.74 -10.42 12.69
CA ALA A 169 -17.82 -11.08 13.62
C ALA A 169 -16.42 -10.45 13.65
N THR A 170 -16.02 -9.79 12.56
CA THR A 170 -14.69 -9.18 12.39
C THR A 170 -14.70 -7.65 12.47
N ALA A 171 -15.89 -7.04 12.59
CA ALA A 171 -16.07 -5.61 12.71
C ALA A 171 -15.33 -5.08 13.95
N ARG A 172 -14.35 -4.20 13.71
CA ARG A 172 -13.65 -3.45 14.75
C ARG A 172 -14.35 -2.13 15.00
N THR A 173 -14.32 -1.65 16.24
CA THR A 173 -14.82 -0.32 16.60
C THR A 173 -13.92 0.77 16.00
N PRO A 174 -14.43 2.01 15.82
CA PRO A 174 -13.61 3.13 15.35
C PRO A 174 -12.36 3.36 16.22
N GLU A 175 -12.47 3.15 17.53
CA GLU A 175 -11.35 3.28 18.47
C GLU A 175 -10.25 2.24 18.21
N GLN A 176 -10.63 0.97 18.00
CA GLN A 176 -9.71 -0.12 17.70
C GLN A 176 -8.97 0.11 16.37
N LEU A 177 -9.64 0.72 15.39
CA LEU A 177 -9.02 1.08 14.12
C LEU A 177 -8.03 2.23 14.27
N ALA A 178 -8.41 3.27 15.03
CA ALA A 178 -7.53 4.39 15.31
C ALA A 178 -6.29 3.96 16.11
N GLU A 179 -6.42 3.00 17.02
CA GLU A 179 -5.29 2.43 17.76
C GLU A 179 -4.35 1.63 16.85
N ALA A 180 -4.89 0.76 16.00
CA ALA A 180 -4.08 0.03 15.04
C ALA A 180 -3.32 0.98 14.10
N GLU A 181 -3.95 2.06 13.64
CA GLU A 181 -3.30 3.07 12.81
C GLU A 181 -2.16 3.80 13.53
N ARG A 182 -2.38 4.18 14.81
CA ARG A 182 -1.32 4.78 15.63
C ARG A 182 -0.12 3.85 15.75
N HIS A 183 -0.37 2.59 16.09
CA HIS A 183 0.68 1.58 16.23
C HIS A 183 1.45 1.36 14.91
N THR A 184 0.75 1.22 13.79
CA THR A 184 1.39 1.11 12.47
C THR A 184 2.25 2.34 12.14
N ARG A 185 1.75 3.55 12.42
CA ARG A 185 2.52 4.78 12.21
C ARG A 185 3.77 4.84 13.08
N GLU A 186 3.68 4.43 14.34
CA GLU A 186 4.81 4.35 15.26
C GLU A 186 5.88 3.39 14.74
N LEU A 187 5.49 2.18 14.32
CA LEU A 187 6.41 1.22 13.72
C LEU A 187 7.11 1.76 12.47
N PHE A 188 6.37 2.43 11.58
CA PHE A 188 6.97 3.06 10.39
C PHE A 188 7.93 4.18 10.76
N GLN A 189 7.60 5.00 11.76
CA GLN A 189 8.46 6.07 12.25
C GLN A 189 9.74 5.52 12.88
N GLN A 190 9.63 4.47 13.70
CA GLN A 190 10.78 3.77 14.27
C GLN A 190 11.69 3.20 13.17
N ALA A 191 11.11 2.46 12.21
CA ALA A 191 11.87 1.91 11.09
C ALA A 191 12.50 2.99 10.19
N ALA A 192 11.88 4.17 10.07
CA ALA A 192 12.47 5.31 9.35
C ALA A 192 13.62 5.96 10.14
N ALA A 193 13.46 6.12 11.46
CA ALA A 193 14.50 6.66 12.34
C ALA A 193 15.74 5.77 12.33
N GLU A 194 15.58 4.46 12.47
CA GLU A 194 16.69 3.51 12.38
C GLU A 194 17.42 3.56 11.02
N ARG A 195 16.66 3.67 9.92
CA ARG A 195 17.25 3.82 8.58
C ARG A 195 18.03 5.14 8.46
N ALA A 196 17.51 6.22 9.03
CA ALA A 196 18.18 7.51 9.03
C ALA A 196 19.47 7.48 9.87
N GLU A 197 19.46 6.79 11.00
CA GLU A 197 20.63 6.58 11.87
C GLU A 197 21.71 5.75 11.15
N ARG A 198 21.35 4.60 10.58
CA ARG A 198 22.27 3.78 9.76
C ARG A 198 22.89 4.59 8.63
N ALA A 199 22.08 5.35 7.89
CA ALA A 199 22.57 6.19 6.81
C ALA A 199 23.47 7.34 7.33
N ALA A 200 23.22 7.88 8.52
CA ALA A 200 24.07 8.89 9.14
C ALA A 200 25.42 8.32 9.57
N GLU A 201 25.42 7.11 10.13
CA GLU A 201 26.65 6.39 10.47
C GLU A 201 27.46 6.05 9.22
N GLU A 202 26.83 5.53 8.17
CA GLU A 202 27.46 5.29 6.87
C GLU A 202 28.07 6.57 6.30
N ARG A 203 27.33 7.70 6.32
CA ARG A 203 27.86 8.99 5.88
C ARG A 203 29.07 9.42 6.71
N ARG A 204 29.03 9.23 8.04
CA ARG A 204 30.15 9.56 8.94
C ARG A 204 31.37 8.69 8.65
N LEU A 205 31.16 7.39 8.43
CA LEU A 205 32.23 6.46 8.07
C LEU A 205 32.81 6.76 6.70
N HIS A 206 31.97 7.05 5.70
CA HIS A 206 32.40 7.46 4.36
C HIS A 206 33.20 8.76 4.41
N TYR A 207 32.71 9.77 5.13
CA TYR A 207 33.43 11.03 5.34
C TYR A 207 34.78 10.79 6.02
N ARG A 208 34.81 9.96 7.08
CA ARG A 208 36.04 9.58 7.76
C ARG A 208 36.99 8.79 6.84
N GLN A 209 36.50 7.90 6.00
CA GLN A 209 37.34 7.20 5.01
C GLN A 209 37.95 8.18 4.01
N TRP A 210 37.14 9.10 3.49
CA TRP A 210 37.60 10.13 2.55
C TRP A 210 38.67 11.02 3.17
N GLU A 211 38.47 11.49 4.40
CA GLU A 211 39.44 12.28 5.15
C GLU A 211 40.78 11.55 5.30
N TRP A 212 40.75 10.22 5.44
CA TRP A 212 41.93 9.35 5.64
C TRP A 212 42.46 8.71 4.34
N GLY A 213 42.19 9.32 3.19
CA GLY A 213 42.75 8.88 1.91
C GLY A 213 42.15 7.57 1.37
N GLY A 214 40.87 7.32 1.66
CA GLY A 214 40.10 6.19 1.14
C GLY A 214 40.08 4.94 2.03
N ARG A 215 40.66 4.97 3.24
CA ARG A 215 40.63 3.85 4.21
C ARG A 215 40.42 4.38 5.63
N LEU A 216 39.70 3.60 6.45
CA LEU A 216 39.49 3.95 7.87
C LEU A 216 40.81 3.86 8.65
N PRO A 217 41.12 4.82 9.54
CA PRO A 217 42.28 4.73 10.43
C PRO A 217 42.12 3.64 11.48
N SER A 218 43.23 3.05 11.92
CA SER A 218 43.25 2.14 13.07
C SER A 218 43.08 2.87 14.41
N GLU A 219 42.65 2.18 15.47
CA GLU A 219 42.56 2.79 16.82
C GLU A 219 43.88 3.39 17.29
N ARG A 220 45.00 2.78 16.92
CA ARG A 220 46.35 3.27 17.21
C ARG A 220 46.65 4.60 16.52
N LEU A 221 46.18 4.78 15.27
CA LEU A 221 46.30 6.05 14.55
C LEU A 221 45.41 7.13 15.16
N LEU A 222 44.22 6.76 15.63
CA LEU A 222 43.31 7.68 16.34
C LEU A 222 43.85 8.08 17.72
N ALA A 223 44.56 7.18 18.41
CA ALA A 223 45.14 7.41 19.74
C ALA A 223 46.46 8.20 19.72
N ALA A 224 47.11 8.32 18.57
CA ALA A 224 48.31 9.13 18.41
C ALA A 224 47.93 10.62 18.53
N ARG A 225 48.11 11.21 19.72
CA ARG A 225 47.84 12.63 20.00
C ARG A 225 48.60 13.54 19.00
N GLU A 226 47.85 14.07 18.04
CA GLU A 226 47.99 15.27 17.18
C GLU A 226 49.41 15.87 17.04
N SER A 227 50.00 16.01 15.85
CA SER A 227 49.58 17.06 14.89
C SER A 227 50.01 16.82 13.43
N ASN A 228 50.85 15.80 13.13
CA ASN A 228 51.46 15.68 11.80
C ASN A 228 50.82 14.61 10.89
N VAL A 229 49.94 13.75 11.43
CA VAL A 229 49.41 12.59 10.68
C VAL A 229 48.46 13.04 9.57
N LEU A 230 47.50 13.91 9.87
CA LEU A 230 46.59 14.47 8.84
C LEU A 230 47.36 15.32 7.80
N GLY A 231 48.42 15.99 8.23
CA GLY A 231 49.30 16.74 7.33
C GLY A 231 50.09 15.87 6.35
N LEU A 232 50.39 14.61 6.71
CA LEU A 232 51.08 13.64 5.85
C LEU A 232 50.14 12.94 4.86
N LEU A 233 48.84 12.85 5.16
CA LEU A 233 47.84 12.23 4.27
C LEU A 233 47.78 12.89 2.88
N ARG A 234 48.06 14.18 2.78
CA ARG A 234 48.09 14.89 1.48
C ARG A 234 49.24 14.47 0.57
N PHE A 235 50.26 13.82 1.13
CA PHE A 235 51.47 13.40 0.41
C PHE A 235 51.48 11.90 0.17
N ASP A 236 51.15 11.09 1.19
CA ASP A 236 51.14 9.63 1.10
C ASP A 236 50.21 9.00 2.15
N SER A 237 49.04 8.51 1.71
CA SER A 237 48.09 7.83 2.61
C SER A 237 48.50 6.41 2.96
N ASP A 238 49.24 5.71 2.08
CA ASP A 238 49.73 4.35 2.34
C ASP A 238 50.75 4.34 3.49
N LEU A 239 51.67 5.30 3.50
CA LEU A 239 52.64 5.47 4.57
C LEU A 239 51.97 5.73 5.92
N VAL A 240 50.95 6.60 5.96
CA VAL A 240 50.21 6.92 7.20
C VAL A 240 49.52 5.67 7.76
N HIS A 241 48.88 4.88 6.91
CA HIS A 241 48.22 3.64 7.34
C HIS A 241 49.25 2.56 7.77
N ALA A 242 50.42 2.50 7.13
CA ALA A 242 51.50 1.58 7.52
C ALA A 242 52.10 1.89 8.91
N LEU A 243 52.26 3.17 9.25
CA LEU A 243 52.70 3.61 10.59
C LEU A 243 51.72 3.19 11.70
N GLY A 244 50.44 3.04 11.35
CA GLY A 244 49.37 2.55 12.22
C GLY A 244 49.33 1.03 12.40
N GLY A 245 49.92 0.27 11.47
CA GLY A 245 49.89 -1.20 11.46
C GLY A 245 51.21 -1.88 11.89
N GLY A 246 52.30 -1.14 11.99
CA GLY A 246 53.60 -1.66 12.43
C GLY A 246 53.73 -1.82 13.95
N PRO A 247 54.58 -2.75 14.44
CA PRO A 247 54.95 -2.80 15.85
C PRO A 247 55.54 -1.46 16.29
N SER A 248 55.38 -1.11 17.57
CA SER A 248 55.74 0.21 18.11
C SER A 248 57.10 0.69 17.59
N CYS A 249 57.11 1.62 16.64
CA CYS A 249 58.31 2.35 16.27
C CYS A 249 58.65 3.32 17.40
N ALA A 250 59.23 2.79 18.47
CA ALA A 250 59.98 3.58 19.43
C ALA A 250 61.34 4.01 18.87
N SER A 251 61.74 3.56 17.67
CA SER A 251 63.03 3.93 17.06
C SER A 251 62.98 3.92 15.53
N PHE A 252 62.39 4.93 14.89
CA PHE A 252 62.64 5.15 13.45
C PHE A 252 62.77 6.63 13.03
N LEU A 253 62.84 7.56 13.98
CA LEU A 253 63.18 8.97 13.71
C LEU A 253 64.66 9.31 13.92
N CYS A 254 65.53 8.33 14.19
CA CYS A 254 66.98 8.58 14.37
C CYS A 254 67.88 8.14 13.21
N VAL A 255 67.40 7.53 12.11
CA VAL A 255 68.30 7.07 11.02
C VAL A 255 67.74 7.32 9.62
N ASN A 256 67.36 8.56 9.28
CA ASN A 256 67.41 9.05 7.89
C ASN A 256 67.23 10.57 7.78
N GLY A 257 67.83 11.34 8.69
CA GLY A 257 67.98 12.80 8.57
C GLY A 257 69.12 13.25 7.64
N GLY A 258 69.69 12.36 6.84
CA GLY A 258 70.89 12.68 6.06
C GLY A 258 71.13 11.73 4.91
N ARG A 259 70.36 11.89 3.83
CA ARG A 259 70.75 11.58 2.44
C ARG A 259 69.53 11.76 1.55
N HIS A 260 69.29 12.98 1.08
CA HIS A 260 68.74 13.31 -0.25
C HIS A 260 68.89 14.82 -0.52
N ALA A 261 70.08 15.36 -0.21
CA ALA A 261 70.53 16.68 -0.63
C ALA A 261 71.84 16.55 -1.40
N ALA A 262 71.82 15.77 -2.49
CA ALA A 262 72.82 15.79 -3.57
C ALA A 262 72.43 14.78 -4.64
N ALA A 263 71.70 15.22 -5.66
CA ALA A 263 71.84 14.80 -7.07
C ALA A 263 70.57 15.20 -7.85
N ARG A 264 70.63 16.37 -8.50
CA ARG A 264 70.10 16.67 -9.84
C ARG A 264 70.48 18.13 -10.14
N ARG A 265 71.63 18.27 -10.80
CA ARG A 265 71.75 19.22 -11.91
C ARG A 265 71.09 18.58 -13.11
#